data_AF-A0A815RVK9-F1
#
_entry.id   AF-A0A815RVK9-F1
#
_cell.length_a   1.000
_cell.length_b   1.000
_cell.length_c   1.000
_cell.angle_alpha   90.00
_cell.angle_beta   90.00
_cell.angle_gamma   90.00
#
_symmetry.space_group_name_H-M   'P 1'
#
loop_
_entity.id
_entity.type
_entity.pdbx_description
1 polymer ?
#
loop_
_entity_poly.entity_id
_entity_poly.type
_entity_poly.pdbx_seq_one_letter_code
_entity_poly.pdbx_strand_id
1 'polypeptide(L)'
;ILRLEGIFEFEKHIFLVTERLQKDMLNFIISNRNPKGRLDEDTTKFLAFQLVSAIRYLHGYDIAHCDLKPDNVLLNIYNDIVHLKVCDFGHARTIRENSIRRTKVGTPAYLAPEVSHDGFRQMHGYNKTVDMWAIGVVIFVSLTGYFPFHEDEEIVDQLQNIPKLFQDGILTKVSNDVKDLLQYRLLVPHAGHRMLSSGVIYHDWFQSNALVTSCAKLEECLKKKWLTPFFETNYENNYDEINRLI
;
A
#
# COMPACT_ATOMS: atom_id res chain seq x y z
N ILE A 1 -5.38 -9.88 -2.32
CA ILE A 1 -5.01 -10.68 -1.11
C ILE A 1 -4.58 -12.06 -1.56
N LEU A 2 -3.50 -12.60 -1.00
CA LEU A 2 -2.99 -13.94 -1.30
C LEU A 2 -4.04 -15.01 -0.98
N ARG A 3 -4.28 -15.93 -1.91
CA ARG A 3 -5.22 -17.03 -1.72
C ARG A 3 -4.57 -18.16 -0.93
N LEU A 4 -5.21 -18.52 0.18
CA LEU A 4 -4.96 -19.76 0.90
C LEU A 4 -5.71 -20.91 0.19
N GLU A 5 -4.98 -21.94 -0.20
CA GLU A 5 -5.50 -23.12 -0.91
C GLU A 5 -5.74 -24.30 0.02
N GLY A 6 -4.98 -24.40 1.12
CA GLY A 6 -5.15 -25.46 2.10
C GLY A 6 -4.41 -25.20 3.40
N ILE A 7 -4.85 -25.89 4.46
CA ILE A 7 -4.22 -25.91 5.78
C ILE A 7 -4.00 -27.38 6.13
N PHE A 8 -2.78 -27.75 6.51
CA PHE A 8 -2.43 -29.09 6.97
C PHE A 8 -1.81 -28.98 8.36
N GLU A 9 -2.45 -29.61 9.34
CA GLU A 9 -2.01 -29.59 10.73
C GLU A 9 -1.43 -30.95 11.11
N PHE A 10 -0.26 -30.92 11.74
CA PHE A 10 0.42 -32.04 12.35
C PHE A 10 0.74 -31.67 13.80
N GLU A 11 1.11 -32.64 14.64
CA GLU A 11 1.27 -32.46 16.10
C GLU A 11 2.10 -31.23 16.53
N LYS A 12 3.06 -30.79 15.72
CA LYS A 12 3.95 -29.65 16.02
C LYS A 12 4.07 -28.62 14.91
N HIS A 13 3.37 -28.80 13.79
CA HIS A 13 3.55 -27.99 12.59
C HIS A 13 2.22 -27.71 11.90
N ILE A 14 2.04 -26.46 11.47
CA ILE A 14 0.95 -26.06 10.60
C ILE A 14 1.57 -25.65 9.26
N PHE A 15 1.11 -26.26 8.18
CA PHE A 15 1.49 -25.91 6.82
C PHE A 15 0.34 -25.15 6.16
N LEU A 16 0.63 -23.93 5.72
CA LEU A 16 -0.29 -23.10 4.95
C LEU A 16 0.10 -23.21 3.48
N VAL A 17 -0.76 -23.78 2.65
CA VAL A 17 -0.55 -23.89 1.21
C VAL A 17 -1.27 -22.72 0.53
N THR A 18 -0.53 -21.91 -0.21
CA THR A 18 -1.05 -20.73 -0.91
C THR A 18 -0.77 -20.81 -2.40
N GLU A 19 -1.46 -19.98 -3.18
CA GLU A 19 -1.05 -19.74 -4.56
C GLU A 19 0.41 -19.24 -4.63
N ARG A 20 1.11 -19.56 -5.72
CA ARG A 20 2.50 -19.12 -5.96
C ARG A 20 2.52 -17.81 -6.75
N LEU A 21 3.31 -16.85 -6.29
CA LEU A 21 3.62 -15.61 -7.02
C LEU A 21 5.11 -15.57 -7.41
N GLN A 22 5.45 -14.73 -8.38
CA GLN A 22 6.76 -14.74 -9.02
C GLN A 22 7.83 -14.00 -8.22
N LYS A 23 7.47 -12.88 -7.57
CA LYS A 23 8.38 -12.01 -6.84
C LYS A 23 7.63 -11.19 -5.78
N ASP A 24 8.34 -10.66 -4.81
CA ASP A 24 7.85 -9.57 -3.94
C ASP A 24 8.12 -8.19 -4.57
N MET A 25 7.49 -7.17 -4.00
CA MET A 25 7.58 -5.79 -4.47
C MET A 25 8.95 -5.17 -4.18
N LEU A 26 9.65 -5.59 -3.11
CA LEU A 26 11.00 -5.11 -2.81
C LEU A 26 11.96 -5.45 -3.96
N ASN A 27 11.99 -6.73 -4.33
CA ASN A 27 12.76 -7.24 -5.45
C ASN A 27 12.34 -6.58 -6.76
N PHE A 28 11.06 -6.27 -6.95
CA PHE A 28 10.59 -5.54 -8.12
C PHE A 28 11.12 -4.09 -8.18
N ILE A 29 11.12 -3.36 -7.06
CA ILE A 29 11.68 -2.00 -6.98
C ILE A 29 13.18 -2.00 -7.31
N ILE A 30 13.93 -2.94 -6.71
CA ILE A 30 15.40 -3.01 -6.86
C ILE A 30 15.81 -3.51 -8.25
N SER A 31 15.09 -4.47 -8.82
CA SER A 31 15.46 -5.12 -10.09
C SER A 31 15.10 -4.34 -11.35
N ASN A 32 14.37 -3.22 -11.26
CA ASN A 32 13.74 -2.57 -12.41
C ASN A 32 14.70 -1.81 -13.37
N ARG A 33 15.96 -2.25 -13.52
CA ARG A 33 17.02 -1.69 -14.37
C ARG A 33 17.32 -0.19 -14.19
N ASN A 34 16.62 0.47 -13.28
CA ASN A 34 16.91 1.82 -12.87
C ASN A 34 18.13 1.78 -11.94
N PRO A 35 19.26 2.39 -12.31
CA PRO A 35 20.47 2.38 -11.47
C PRO A 35 20.26 3.03 -10.10
N LYS A 36 19.12 3.71 -9.88
CA LYS A 36 18.73 4.30 -8.61
C LYS A 36 17.78 3.45 -7.76
N GLY A 37 17.38 2.25 -8.21
CA GLY A 37 16.51 1.34 -7.42
C GLY A 37 15.14 1.93 -7.07
N ARG A 38 14.44 2.50 -8.06
CA ARG A 38 13.12 3.13 -7.88
C ARG A 38 12.25 2.97 -9.13
N LEU A 39 10.94 3.04 -8.94
CA LEU A 39 9.92 2.95 -9.97
C LEU A 39 9.56 4.34 -10.51
N ASP A 40 9.03 4.39 -11.74
CA ASP A 40 8.37 5.59 -12.24
C ASP A 40 7.02 5.82 -11.54
N GLU A 41 6.48 7.02 -11.69
CA GLU A 41 5.25 7.40 -10.99
C GLU A 41 4.04 6.59 -11.45
N ASP A 42 3.90 6.27 -12.73
CA ASP A 42 2.72 5.55 -13.24
C ASP A 42 2.72 4.09 -12.78
N THR A 43 3.88 3.42 -12.82
CA THR A 43 4.05 2.08 -12.23
C THR A 43 3.75 2.10 -10.72
N THR A 44 4.28 3.10 -10.00
CA THR A 44 4.06 3.22 -8.56
C THR A 44 2.59 3.47 -8.24
N LYS A 45 1.94 4.37 -8.98
CA LYS A 45 0.51 4.71 -8.86
C LYS A 45 -0.35 3.48 -9.09
N PHE A 46 -0.05 2.67 -10.10
CA PHE A 46 -0.79 1.44 -10.39
C PHE A 46 -0.68 0.40 -9.26
N LEU A 47 0.53 0.17 -8.75
CA LEU A 47 0.74 -0.73 -7.61
C LEU A 47 0.08 -0.19 -6.33
N ALA A 48 0.22 1.12 -6.06
CA ALA A 48 -0.38 1.78 -4.92
C ALA A 48 -1.91 1.67 -4.94
N PHE A 49 -2.55 1.84 -6.09
CA PHE A 49 -4.00 1.71 -6.22
C PHE A 49 -4.49 0.29 -5.93
N GLN A 50 -3.77 -0.73 -6.42
CA GLN A 50 -4.06 -2.14 -6.09
C GLN A 50 -3.87 -2.41 -4.59
N LEU A 51 -2.80 -1.87 -3.98
CA LEU A 51 -2.52 -2.00 -2.55
C LEU A 51 -3.62 -1.33 -1.70
N VAL A 52 -3.97 -0.07 -2.00
CA VAL A 52 -5.05 0.65 -1.31
C VAL A 52 -6.38 -0.08 -1.47
N SER A 53 -6.69 -0.63 -2.65
CA SER A 53 -7.90 -1.43 -2.87
C SER A 53 -7.93 -2.69 -2.00
N ALA A 54 -6.79 -3.41 -1.90
CA ALA A 54 -6.66 -4.58 -1.03
C ALA A 54 -6.82 -4.24 0.46
N ILE A 55 -6.19 -3.15 0.92
CA ILE A 55 -6.30 -2.70 2.31
C ILE A 55 -7.68 -2.14 2.63
N ARG A 56 -8.30 -1.43 1.68
CA ARG A 56 -9.69 -0.99 1.79
C ARG A 56 -10.64 -2.17 2.00
N TYR A 57 -10.44 -3.27 1.28
CA TYR A 57 -11.22 -4.49 1.48
C TYR A 57 -11.06 -5.00 2.91
N LEU A 58 -9.83 -5.17 3.42
CA LEU A 58 -9.58 -5.61 4.81
C LEU A 58 -10.21 -4.66 5.84
N HIS A 59 -9.97 -3.36 5.69
CA HIS A 59 -10.52 -2.32 6.55
C HIS A 59 -12.06 -2.31 6.56
N GLY A 60 -12.72 -2.71 5.48
CA GLY A 60 -14.17 -2.88 5.40
C GLY A 60 -14.71 -4.02 6.28
N TYR A 61 -13.88 -5.02 6.54
CA TYR A 61 -14.15 -6.12 7.47
C TYR A 61 -13.56 -5.90 8.87
N ASP A 62 -13.14 -4.66 9.17
CA ASP A 62 -12.49 -4.31 10.43
C ASP A 62 -11.23 -5.14 10.71
N ILE A 63 -10.50 -5.52 9.65
CA ILE A 63 -9.20 -6.18 9.72
C ILE A 63 -8.12 -5.17 9.36
N ALA A 64 -7.13 -4.98 10.23
CA ALA A 64 -5.89 -4.26 9.93
C ALA A 64 -4.75 -5.26 9.73
N HIS A 65 -3.85 -4.99 8.78
CA HIS A 65 -2.72 -5.84 8.45
C HIS A 65 -1.55 -5.68 9.43
N CYS A 66 -1.22 -4.44 9.80
CA CYS A 66 -0.21 -4.03 10.78
C CYS A 66 1.27 -4.35 10.45
N ASP A 67 1.58 -5.04 9.34
CA ASP A 67 2.95 -5.22 8.85
C ASP A 67 3.06 -5.05 7.32
N LEU A 68 2.51 -3.94 6.81
CA LEU A 68 2.65 -3.62 5.39
C LEU A 68 4.07 -3.13 5.10
N LYS A 69 4.71 -3.81 4.14
CA LYS A 69 6.04 -3.52 3.60
C LYS A 69 6.17 -4.17 2.22
N PRO A 70 7.11 -3.75 1.38
CA PRO A 70 7.26 -4.30 0.03
C PRO A 70 7.51 -5.83 0.02
N ASP A 71 8.12 -6.40 1.05
CA ASP A 71 8.30 -7.86 1.20
C ASP A 71 6.97 -8.61 1.35
N ASN A 72 5.98 -8.00 1.99
CA ASN A 72 4.65 -8.58 2.22
C ASN A 72 3.66 -8.25 1.08
N VAL A 73 4.18 -7.73 -0.03
CA VAL A 73 3.43 -7.40 -1.23
C VAL A 73 3.99 -8.23 -2.37
N LEU A 74 3.26 -9.28 -2.74
CA LEU A 74 3.65 -10.22 -3.77
C LEU A 74 3.10 -9.80 -5.12
N LEU A 75 3.85 -10.09 -6.18
CA LEU A 75 3.55 -9.69 -7.54
C LEU A 75 3.56 -10.91 -8.48
N ASN A 76 2.59 -10.93 -9.37
CA ASN A 76 2.58 -11.80 -10.54
C ASN A 76 2.39 -10.95 -11.81
N ILE A 77 2.79 -11.47 -12.96
CA ILE A 77 2.66 -10.75 -14.24
C ILE A 77 1.73 -11.57 -15.14
N TYR A 78 0.65 -10.95 -15.60
CA TYR A 78 -0.29 -11.51 -16.57
C TYR A 78 -0.30 -10.61 -17.80
N ASN A 79 0.13 -11.11 -18.96
CA ASN A 79 0.19 -10.34 -20.21
C ASN A 79 0.87 -8.97 -20.02
N ASP A 80 2.07 -8.97 -19.43
CA ASP A 80 2.86 -7.77 -19.10
C ASP A 80 2.23 -6.80 -18.08
N ILE A 81 1.10 -7.18 -17.46
CA ILE A 81 0.42 -6.38 -16.44
C ILE A 81 0.69 -6.98 -15.07
N VAL A 82 1.17 -6.14 -14.16
CA VAL A 82 1.47 -6.55 -12.79
C VAL A 82 0.19 -6.66 -11.94
N HIS A 83 0.02 -7.82 -11.30
CA HIS A 83 -1.03 -8.11 -10.33
C HIS A 83 -0.43 -8.19 -8.93
N LEU A 84 -0.87 -7.30 -8.05
CA LEU A 84 -0.43 -7.21 -6.67
C LEU A 84 -1.33 -8.04 -5.75
N LYS A 85 -0.71 -8.76 -4.80
CA LYS A 85 -1.40 -9.44 -3.70
C LYS A 85 -0.65 -9.24 -2.37
N VAL A 86 -1.37 -8.72 -1.37
CA VAL A 86 -0.89 -8.65 0.02
C VAL A 86 -0.85 -10.06 0.63
N CYS A 87 0.22 -10.40 1.33
CA CYS A 87 0.43 -11.64 2.07
C CYS A 87 0.89 -11.38 3.51
N ASP A 88 1.12 -12.46 4.26
CA ASP A 88 1.62 -12.45 5.65
C ASP A 88 0.72 -11.71 6.65
N PHE A 89 -0.36 -12.39 7.04
CA PHE A 89 -1.32 -11.91 8.03
C PHE A 89 -0.91 -12.25 9.48
N GLY A 90 0.35 -12.62 9.75
CA GLY A 90 0.81 -13.01 11.09
C GLY A 90 0.63 -11.89 12.14
N HIS A 91 0.65 -10.63 11.69
CA HIS A 91 0.45 -9.45 12.53
C HIS A 91 -0.95 -8.84 12.43
N ALA A 92 -1.84 -9.41 11.59
CA ALA A 92 -3.17 -8.87 11.38
C ALA A 92 -4.02 -8.87 12.67
N ARG A 93 -4.99 -7.97 12.72
CA ARG A 93 -5.84 -7.73 13.90
C ARG A 93 -7.29 -7.48 13.47
N THR A 94 -8.23 -8.11 14.16
CA THR A 94 -9.65 -7.73 14.11
C THR A 94 -9.89 -6.58 15.09
N ILE A 95 -10.31 -5.42 14.58
CA ILE A 95 -10.44 -4.17 15.35
C ILE A 95 -11.56 -4.23 16.40
N ARG A 96 -12.51 -5.16 16.24
CA ARG A 96 -13.66 -5.35 17.16
C ARG A 96 -13.31 -6.13 18.43
N GLU A 97 -12.21 -6.88 18.44
CA GLU A 97 -11.81 -7.65 19.61
C GLU A 97 -10.98 -6.74 20.52
N ASN A 98 -11.47 -6.49 21.74
CA ASN A 98 -10.75 -5.72 22.79
C ASN A 98 -9.49 -6.45 23.31
N SER A 99 -8.78 -7.22 22.49
CA SER A 99 -7.60 -7.99 22.85
C SER A 99 -6.35 -7.09 22.88
N ILE A 100 -6.09 -6.42 24.00
CA ILE A 100 -4.93 -5.55 24.16
C ILE A 100 -3.65 -6.40 24.02
N ARG A 101 -3.02 -6.38 22.84
CA ARG A 101 -1.64 -6.85 22.65
C ARG A 101 -0.72 -5.64 22.68
N ARG A 102 0.09 -5.54 23.74
CA ARG A 102 1.04 -4.42 23.97
C ARG A 102 2.36 -4.55 23.21
N THR A 103 2.55 -5.66 22.48
CA THR A 103 3.81 -5.95 21.79
C THR A 103 3.98 -5.04 20.58
N LYS A 104 5.12 -4.36 20.48
CA LYS A 104 5.56 -3.72 19.24
C LYS A 104 5.70 -4.81 18.17
N VAL A 105 4.91 -4.72 17.11
CA VAL A 105 4.93 -5.65 15.97
C VAL A 105 5.07 -4.83 14.69
N GLY A 106 5.77 -5.39 13.71
CA GLY A 106 6.03 -4.77 12.41
C GLY A 106 7.51 -4.49 12.18
N THR A 107 7.83 -4.05 10.97
CA THR A 107 9.19 -3.71 10.55
C THR A 107 9.48 -2.23 10.85
N PRO A 108 10.52 -1.85 11.63
CA PRO A 108 10.57 -0.53 12.25
C PRO A 108 10.57 0.64 11.27
N ALA A 109 11.23 0.51 10.12
CA ALA A 109 11.21 1.50 9.04
C ALA A 109 9.80 1.83 8.46
N TYR A 110 8.78 0.99 8.71
CA TYR A 110 7.40 1.18 8.25
C TYR A 110 6.42 1.49 9.39
N LEU A 111 6.89 1.53 10.64
CA LEU A 111 6.03 1.76 11.80
C LEU A 111 5.54 3.19 11.85
N ALA A 112 4.25 3.34 12.14
CA ALA A 112 3.66 4.64 12.40
C ALA A 112 4.17 5.21 13.75
N PRO A 113 4.29 6.54 13.90
CA PRO A 113 4.83 7.18 15.10
C PRO A 113 4.11 6.75 16.38
N GLU A 114 2.79 6.59 16.32
CA GLU A 114 1.94 6.15 17.42
C GLU A 114 2.26 4.72 17.90
N VAL A 115 2.80 3.86 17.04
CA VAL A 115 3.23 2.49 17.39
C VAL A 115 4.61 2.51 18.05
N SER A 116 5.50 3.37 17.55
CA SER A 116 6.89 3.47 18.01
C SER A 116 7.01 4.10 19.41
N HIS A 117 6.18 5.10 19.74
CA HIS A 117 6.23 5.83 21.01
C HIS A 117 5.51 5.11 22.17
N ASP A 118 4.24 4.73 22.00
CA ASP A 118 3.38 4.32 23.12
C ASP A 118 3.21 2.79 23.27
N GLY A 119 3.79 2.02 22.35
CA GLY A 119 3.36 0.64 22.11
C GLY A 119 1.91 0.61 21.59
N PHE A 120 1.47 -0.51 21.03
CA PHE A 120 0.13 -0.61 20.43
C PHE A 120 -0.96 -0.39 21.50
N ARG A 121 -1.55 0.82 21.55
CA ARG A 121 -2.79 1.10 22.26
C ARG A 121 -3.94 0.93 21.28
N GLN A 122 -4.73 -0.12 21.46
CA GLN A 122 -5.94 -0.32 20.67
C GLN A 122 -6.96 0.77 21.01
N MET A 123 -7.01 1.82 20.19
CA MET A 123 -8.16 2.69 20.07
C MET A 123 -8.90 2.33 18.78
N HIS A 124 -10.23 2.33 18.83
CA HIS A 124 -11.08 2.02 17.69
C HIS A 124 -10.67 2.90 16.49
N GLY A 125 -10.33 2.28 15.36
CA GLY A 125 -9.92 2.96 14.13
C GLY A 125 -8.43 3.28 13.98
N TYR A 126 -7.62 3.26 15.05
CA TYR A 126 -6.18 3.57 14.98
C TYR A 126 -5.38 2.50 14.22
N ASN A 127 -5.78 1.23 14.26
CA ASN A 127 -5.04 0.19 13.52
C ASN A 127 -5.15 0.40 12.00
N LYS A 128 -6.26 0.98 11.51
CA LYS A 128 -6.43 1.30 10.09
C LYS A 128 -5.47 2.40 9.67
N THR A 129 -5.25 3.40 10.53
CA THR A 129 -4.34 4.50 10.22
C THR A 129 -2.88 4.02 10.20
N VAL A 130 -2.51 3.03 11.01
CA VAL A 130 -1.18 2.40 10.96
C VAL A 130 -0.90 1.83 9.56
N ASP A 131 -1.85 1.08 8.98
CA ASP A 131 -1.72 0.58 7.61
C ASP A 131 -1.60 1.71 6.59
N MET A 132 -2.33 2.81 6.78
CA MET A 132 -2.25 3.96 5.87
C MET A 132 -0.88 4.67 5.92
N TRP A 133 -0.23 4.73 7.08
CA TRP A 133 1.14 5.24 7.19
C TRP A 133 2.11 4.34 6.43
N ALA A 134 2.03 3.03 6.66
CA ALA A 134 2.89 2.06 6.00
C ALA A 134 2.72 2.10 4.47
N ILE A 135 1.50 2.29 3.96
CA ILE A 135 1.25 2.55 2.52
C ILE A 135 1.99 3.81 2.06
N GLY A 136 1.95 4.90 2.83
CA GLY A 136 2.69 6.13 2.51
C GLY A 136 4.20 5.89 2.41
N VAL A 137 4.76 5.13 3.35
CA VAL A 137 6.19 4.74 3.33
C VAL A 137 6.49 3.87 2.09
N VAL A 138 5.64 2.89 1.77
CA VAL A 138 5.81 2.04 0.57
C VAL A 138 5.80 2.87 -0.71
N ILE A 139 4.88 3.83 -0.86
CA ILE A 139 4.81 4.72 -2.02
C ILE A 139 6.08 5.59 -2.09
N PHE A 140 6.50 6.19 -0.98
CA PHE A 140 7.70 7.03 -0.93
C PHE A 140 8.96 6.24 -1.33
N VAL A 141 9.16 5.05 -0.76
CA VAL A 141 10.29 4.18 -1.08
C VAL A 141 10.25 3.77 -2.55
N SER A 142 9.07 3.47 -3.09
CA SER A 142 8.92 3.10 -4.50
C SER A 142 9.33 4.22 -5.45
N LEU A 143 8.98 5.47 -5.14
CA LEU A 143 9.30 6.64 -5.98
C LEU A 143 10.76 7.10 -5.85
N THR A 144 11.35 6.93 -4.67
CA THR A 144 12.64 7.56 -4.35
C THR A 144 13.80 6.59 -4.32
N GLY A 145 13.56 5.34 -3.91
CA GLY A 145 14.57 4.35 -3.55
C GLY A 145 15.13 4.52 -2.13
N TYR A 146 14.61 5.46 -1.34
CA TYR A 146 15.08 5.79 0.00
C TYR A 146 13.95 5.68 1.03
N PHE A 147 14.31 5.38 2.27
CA PHE A 147 13.38 5.45 3.39
C PHE A 147 13.13 6.91 3.80
N PRO A 148 11.88 7.28 4.11
CA PRO A 148 11.57 8.61 4.63
C PRO A 148 12.02 8.81 6.09
N PHE A 149 12.24 7.72 6.83
CA PHE A 149 12.57 7.72 8.26
C PHE A 149 13.65 6.67 8.56
N HIS A 150 14.60 6.99 9.43
CA HIS A 150 15.73 6.12 9.80
C HIS A 150 15.64 5.70 11.26
N GLU A 151 15.81 4.40 11.54
CA GLU A 151 15.67 3.84 12.90
C GLU A 151 16.64 4.45 13.93
N ASP A 152 17.76 5.00 13.47
CA ASP A 152 18.78 5.64 14.30
C ASP A 152 18.43 7.10 14.69
N GLU A 153 17.38 7.69 14.11
CA GLU A 153 16.91 9.05 14.42
C GLU A 153 15.80 9.03 15.48
N GLU A 154 15.78 10.04 16.36
CA GLU A 154 14.66 10.21 17.29
C GLU A 154 13.35 10.47 16.53
N ILE A 155 12.26 9.83 16.97
CA ILE A 155 10.94 9.98 16.33
C ILE A 155 10.54 11.46 16.22
N VAL A 156 10.86 12.29 17.21
CA VAL A 156 10.55 13.72 17.20
C VAL A 156 11.24 14.42 16.03
N ASP A 157 12.51 14.12 15.79
CA ASP A 157 13.29 14.69 14.68
C ASP A 157 12.76 14.21 13.33
N GLN A 158 12.48 12.91 13.20
CA GLN A 158 11.85 12.33 12.01
C GLN A 158 10.55 13.07 11.64
N LEU A 159 9.68 13.28 12.63
CA LEU A 159 8.40 13.94 12.44
C LEU A 159 8.55 15.42 12.05
N GLN A 160 9.49 16.14 12.68
CA GLN A 160 9.78 17.53 12.32
C GLN A 160 10.39 17.67 10.92
N ASN A 161 11.06 16.64 10.43
CA ASN A 161 11.70 16.61 9.12
C ASN A 161 10.76 16.20 7.97
N ILE A 162 9.53 15.75 8.23
CA ILE A 162 8.57 15.36 7.17
C ILE A 162 8.43 16.42 6.07
N PRO A 163 8.26 17.72 6.35
CA PRO A 163 8.16 18.73 5.29
C PRO A 163 9.41 18.80 4.41
N LYS A 164 10.61 18.49 4.95
CA LYS A 164 11.87 18.49 4.18
C LYS A 164 11.92 17.36 3.16
N LEU A 165 11.22 16.25 3.39
CA LEU A 165 11.11 15.13 2.44
C LEU A 165 10.48 15.57 1.11
N PHE A 166 9.64 16.62 1.14
CA PHE A 166 8.90 17.14 0.00
C PHE A 166 9.49 18.44 -0.58
N GLN A 167 10.60 18.92 -0.03
CA GLN A 167 11.35 20.06 -0.58
C GLN A 167 12.17 19.66 -1.81
N ASP A 168 12.62 20.66 -2.57
CA ASP A 168 13.32 20.48 -3.83
C ASP A 168 14.61 19.66 -3.68
N GLY A 169 14.58 18.43 -4.22
CA GLY A 169 15.75 17.56 -4.41
C GLY A 169 15.39 16.07 -4.52
N ILE A 170 14.50 15.60 -3.64
CA ILE A 170 14.14 14.17 -3.53
C ILE A 170 12.97 13.82 -4.46
N LEU A 171 11.91 14.63 -4.43
CA LEU A 171 10.65 14.43 -5.15
C LEU A 171 10.45 15.46 -6.28
N THR A 172 11.52 15.97 -6.88
CA THR A 172 11.43 17.02 -7.92
C THR A 172 10.79 16.55 -9.22
N LYS A 173 10.81 15.24 -9.49
CA LYS A 173 10.30 14.64 -10.73
C LYS A 173 8.92 13.97 -10.60
N VAL A 174 8.27 14.13 -9.45
CA VAL A 174 6.93 13.57 -9.23
C VAL A 174 5.87 14.67 -9.19
N SER A 175 4.63 14.32 -9.49
CA SER A 175 3.49 15.23 -9.53
C SER A 175 3.21 15.90 -8.18
N ASN A 176 2.53 17.05 -8.21
CA ASN A 176 2.05 17.67 -6.98
C ASN A 176 0.98 16.80 -6.29
N ASP A 177 0.21 16.02 -7.04
CA ASP A 177 -0.84 15.17 -6.48
C ASP A 177 -0.27 14.07 -5.58
N VAL A 178 0.87 13.46 -5.95
CA VAL A 178 1.50 12.47 -5.06
C VAL A 178 2.16 13.11 -3.85
N LYS A 179 2.69 14.33 -4.00
CA LYS A 179 3.21 15.09 -2.86
C LYS A 179 2.07 15.43 -1.90
N ASP A 180 0.92 15.87 -2.39
CA ASP A 180 -0.26 16.13 -1.56
C ASP A 180 -0.71 14.86 -0.83
N LEU A 181 -0.85 13.75 -1.55
CA LEU A 181 -1.23 12.46 -0.98
C LEU A 181 -0.26 12.04 0.13
N LEU A 182 1.04 12.08 -0.13
CA LEU A 182 2.04 11.64 0.83
C LEU A 182 2.12 12.60 2.03
N GLN A 183 2.27 13.90 1.80
CA GLN A 183 2.55 14.89 2.84
C GLN A 183 1.34 15.19 3.72
N TYR A 184 0.15 15.31 3.11
CA TYR A 184 -1.02 15.82 3.80
C TYR A 184 -2.11 14.78 4.04
N ARG A 185 -1.97 13.55 3.52
CA ARG A 185 -2.98 12.48 3.70
C ARG A 185 -2.43 11.22 4.36
N LEU A 186 -1.23 10.77 4.01
CA LEU A 186 -0.68 9.48 4.48
C LEU A 186 0.40 9.63 5.56
N LEU A 187 1.45 10.40 5.31
CA LEU A 187 2.57 10.63 6.24
C LEU A 187 2.26 11.77 7.22
N VAL A 188 1.03 11.77 7.73
CA VAL A 188 0.56 12.73 8.74
C VAL A 188 0.85 12.15 10.14
N PRO A 189 1.60 12.87 11.01
CA PRO A 189 1.99 12.35 12.33
C PRO A 189 0.79 12.01 13.21
N HIS A 190 -0.23 12.86 13.19
CA HIS A 190 -1.43 12.65 13.97
C HIS A 190 -2.34 11.62 13.30
N ALA A 191 -2.43 10.42 13.85
CA ALA A 191 -3.21 9.29 13.32
C ALA A 191 -4.65 9.68 12.94
N GLY A 192 -5.35 10.44 13.79
CA GLY A 192 -6.73 10.87 13.55
C GLY A 192 -6.93 11.84 12.37
N HIS A 193 -5.84 12.44 11.84
CA HIS A 193 -5.89 13.28 10.65
C HIS A 193 -5.47 12.53 9.38
N ARG A 194 -5.00 11.30 9.51
CA ARG A 194 -4.56 10.48 8.38
C ARG A 194 -5.77 10.01 7.59
N MET A 195 -5.74 10.19 6.27
CA MET A 195 -6.84 9.80 5.40
C MET A 195 -6.96 8.26 5.37
N LEU A 196 -8.19 7.77 5.56
CA LEU A 196 -8.47 6.33 5.52
C LEU A 196 -8.51 5.81 4.08
N SER A 197 -8.29 4.50 3.92
CA SER A 197 -8.36 3.79 2.63
C SER A 197 -9.65 4.06 1.81
N SER A 198 -10.78 4.32 2.48
CA SER A 198 -12.05 4.65 1.83
C SER A 198 -12.07 6.03 1.18
N GLY A 199 -11.24 6.96 1.66
CA GLY A 199 -11.05 8.28 1.04
C GLY A 199 -9.88 8.30 0.07
N VAL A 200 -8.75 7.66 0.43
CA VAL A 200 -7.53 7.64 -0.39
C VAL A 200 -7.76 7.08 -1.79
N ILE A 201 -8.65 6.09 -1.94
CA ILE A 201 -8.98 5.50 -3.25
C ILE A 201 -9.53 6.52 -4.27
N TYR A 202 -10.09 7.65 -3.80
CA TYR A 202 -10.66 8.71 -4.63
C TYR A 202 -9.73 9.93 -4.76
N HIS A 203 -8.50 9.86 -4.26
CA HIS A 203 -7.56 10.97 -4.36
C HIS A 203 -7.22 11.31 -5.82
N ASP A 204 -7.00 12.60 -6.12
CA ASP A 204 -6.72 13.10 -7.49
C ASP A 204 -5.54 12.39 -8.15
N TRP A 205 -4.53 12.00 -7.36
CA TRP A 205 -3.39 11.20 -7.84
C TRP A 205 -3.80 9.90 -8.54
N PHE A 206 -4.94 9.31 -8.17
CA PHE A 206 -5.49 8.11 -8.80
C PHE A 206 -6.47 8.42 -9.95
N GLN A 207 -6.83 9.67 -10.21
CA GLN A 207 -7.80 10.03 -11.25
C GLN A 207 -7.15 10.25 -12.62
N SER A 208 -6.39 9.27 -13.14
CA SER A 208 -5.73 9.37 -14.45
C SER A 208 -6.18 8.30 -15.45
N ASN A 209 -6.30 8.69 -16.74
CA ASN A 209 -6.65 7.77 -17.83
C ASN A 209 -5.71 6.57 -17.95
N ALA A 210 -4.41 6.78 -17.72
CA ALA A 210 -3.40 5.72 -17.75
C ALA A 210 -3.65 4.67 -16.65
N LEU A 211 -4.03 5.12 -15.44
CA LEU A 211 -4.37 4.22 -14.35
C LEU A 211 -5.65 3.44 -14.65
N VAL A 212 -6.71 4.12 -15.12
CA VAL A 212 -7.99 3.49 -15.50
C VAL A 212 -7.75 2.38 -16.52
N THR A 213 -6.96 2.67 -17.57
CA THR A 213 -6.61 1.71 -18.62
C THR A 213 -5.85 0.51 -18.06
N SER A 214 -4.86 0.74 -17.19
CA SER A 214 -4.08 -0.34 -16.57
C SER A 214 -4.95 -1.23 -15.67
N CYS A 215 -5.87 -0.63 -14.92
CA CYS A 215 -6.84 -1.35 -14.11
C CYS A 215 -7.78 -2.19 -14.99
N ALA A 216 -8.36 -1.61 -16.04
CA ALA A 216 -9.28 -2.31 -16.94
C ALA A 216 -8.63 -3.54 -17.59
N LYS A 217 -7.41 -3.39 -18.11
CA LYS A 217 -6.67 -4.50 -18.71
C LYS A 217 -6.34 -5.62 -17.72
N LEU A 218 -6.01 -5.27 -16.47
CA LEU A 218 -5.79 -6.28 -15.42
C LEU A 218 -7.09 -7.05 -15.12
N GLU A 219 -8.20 -6.33 -14.95
CA GLU A 219 -9.51 -6.91 -14.67
C GLU A 219 -9.98 -7.84 -15.79
N GLU A 220 -9.71 -7.47 -17.05
CA GLU A 220 -9.98 -8.31 -18.21
C GLU A 220 -9.16 -9.60 -18.18
N CYS A 221 -7.84 -9.50 -17.96
CA CYS A 221 -6.95 -10.66 -17.85
C CYS A 221 -7.40 -11.64 -16.75
N LEU A 222 -7.92 -11.10 -15.64
CA LEU A 222 -8.36 -11.87 -14.48
C LEU A 222 -9.86 -12.21 -14.51
N LYS A 223 -10.60 -11.71 -15.50
CA LYS A 223 -12.06 -11.84 -15.64
C LYS A 223 -12.83 -11.45 -14.38
N LYS A 224 -12.41 -10.38 -13.70
CA LYS A 224 -13.06 -9.91 -12.47
C LYS A 224 -12.87 -8.41 -12.27
N LYS A 225 -13.97 -7.72 -11.91
CA LYS A 225 -14.04 -6.26 -11.73
C LYS A 225 -13.98 -5.88 -10.25
N TRP A 226 -13.00 -5.08 -9.85
CA TRP A 226 -12.82 -4.60 -8.46
C TRP A 226 -11.97 -3.32 -8.30
N LEU A 227 -11.30 -2.84 -9.34
CA LEU A 227 -10.51 -1.60 -9.39
C LEU A 227 -11.28 -0.48 -10.11
N THR A 228 -11.82 -0.76 -11.29
CA THR A 228 -12.46 0.27 -12.12
C THR A 228 -13.73 0.90 -11.55
N PRO A 229 -14.50 0.27 -10.62
CA PRO A 229 -15.66 0.93 -10.01
C PRO A 229 -15.34 2.16 -9.14
N PHE A 230 -14.07 2.44 -8.84
CA PHE A 230 -13.68 3.58 -7.99
C PHE A 230 -13.31 4.86 -8.76
N PHE A 231 -13.33 4.81 -10.10
CA PHE A 231 -13.15 6.00 -10.91
C PHE A 231 -14.51 6.69 -11.08
N GLU A 232 -14.56 8.01 -10.91
CA GLU A 232 -15.79 8.78 -11.08
C GLU A 232 -16.37 8.58 -12.48
N THR A 233 -17.69 8.53 -12.58
CA THR A 233 -18.51 8.23 -13.78
C THR A 233 -18.35 9.20 -14.96
N ASN A 234 -17.37 10.11 -14.94
CA ASN A 234 -17.07 10.98 -16.08
C ASN A 234 -16.43 10.23 -17.27
N TYR A 235 -16.15 8.93 -17.13
CA TYR A 235 -15.49 8.10 -18.15
C TYR A 235 -16.39 7.07 -18.84
N GLU A 236 -17.72 7.12 -18.66
CA GLU A 236 -18.64 6.32 -19.49
C GLU A 236 -18.45 6.60 -20.99
N ASN A 237 -18.01 7.81 -21.37
CA ASN A 237 -17.67 8.16 -22.75
C ASN A 237 -16.35 7.55 -23.26
N ASN A 238 -15.45 7.12 -22.36
CA ASN A 238 -14.18 6.45 -22.72
C ASN A 238 -14.26 4.94 -22.65
N TYR A 239 -15.36 4.36 -22.15
CA TYR A 239 -15.54 2.90 -22.11
C TYR A 239 -15.51 2.30 -23.52
N ASP A 240 -16.16 2.97 -24.49
CA ASP A 240 -16.13 2.57 -25.89
C ASP A 240 -14.76 2.80 -26.54
N GLU A 241 -13.96 3.75 -26.06
CA GLU A 241 -12.63 4.03 -26.59
C GLU A 241 -11.57 3.05 -26.02
N ILE A 242 -11.68 2.69 -24.74
CA ILE A 242 -10.88 1.64 -24.09
C ILE A 242 -11.19 0.27 -24.71
N ASN A 243 -12.47 -0.05 -24.95
CA ASN A 243 -12.88 -1.30 -25.62
C ASN A 243 -12.46 -1.36 -27.10
N ARG A 244 -12.10 -0.23 -27.73
CA ARG A 244 -11.55 -0.20 -29.11
C ARG A 244 -10.03 -0.35 -29.16
N LEU A 245 -9.34 -0.19 -28.03
CA LEU A 245 -7.87 -0.27 -27.90
C LEU A 245 -7.40 -1.63 -27.37
N ILE A 246 -8.34 -2.53 -27.09
CA ILE A 246 -8.15 -3.92 -26.65
C ILE A 246 -8.65 -4.81 -27.79
#